data_AF-A0A6L5XBI1-F1
#
_entry.id   AF-A0A6L5XBI1-F1
#
_cell.length_a   1.000
_cell.length_b   1.000
_cell.length_c   1.000
_cell.angle_alpha   90.00
_cell.angle_beta   90.00
_cell.angle_gamma   90.00
#
_symmetry.space_group_name_H-M   'P 1'
#
loop_
_entity.id
_entity.type
_entity.pdbx_description
1 polymer ?
#
loop_
_entity_poly.entity_id
_entity_poly.type
_entity_poly.pdbx_seq_one_letter_code
_entity_poly.pdbx_strand_id
1 'polypeptide(L)'
;MRLITIITTAAALAITMLGLSSCNNSSGGSTYSYSSVAYNIATRQGADSSTISKSAVNYAFNSGDNTLDIATTATPYTSSKTAGGTVSFSTTVDMTYDQTKGYFTFSTSNVKATGATVSGLSGSFDYITGTLYLEYTVNGTYTVKSTSSLAYPYTETQMIDTAHTTSAWTQNQAVYLFDVNTSTNKANISIYYIQTEKDGQNHVLQYSGAQVTPTRTGYVITADTLKAISDYKVYYLRNAKFTIDNNWHSLNGTFQLDKQQATVKGGLFN
;
A
#
# COMPACT_ATOMS: atom_id res chain seq x y z
N MET A 1 -26.10 -1.81 -14.21
CA MET A 1 -25.71 -0.50 -13.66
C MET A 1 -26.02 -0.45 -12.16
N ARG A 2 -25.35 -1.27 -11.34
CA ARG A 2 -25.51 -1.36 -9.86
C ARG A 2 -24.23 -1.86 -9.17
N LEU A 3 -23.06 -1.49 -9.71
CA LEU A 3 -21.75 -1.82 -9.13
C LEU A 3 -20.92 -0.58 -8.74
N ILE A 4 -21.52 0.61 -8.83
CA ILE A 4 -20.81 1.89 -8.67
C ILE A 4 -20.88 2.41 -7.23
N THR A 5 -21.84 1.98 -6.42
CA THR A 5 -22.09 2.61 -5.12
C THR A 5 -21.18 2.09 -3.99
N ILE A 6 -20.74 0.82 -4.02
CA ILE A 6 -19.93 0.23 -2.92
C ILE A 6 -18.43 0.56 -3.04
N ILE A 7 -17.93 0.82 -4.26
CA ILE A 7 -16.50 1.14 -4.50
C ILE A 7 -16.13 2.55 -4.01
N THR A 8 -17.11 3.45 -3.83
CA THR A 8 -16.84 4.86 -3.51
C THR A 8 -16.24 5.10 -2.13
N THR A 9 -16.56 4.30 -1.11
CA THR A 9 -16.07 4.52 0.27
C THR A 9 -14.66 3.99 0.53
N ALA A 10 -14.24 2.91 -0.14
CA ALA A 10 -12.90 2.35 -0.01
C ALA A 10 -11.86 3.13 -0.84
N ALA A 11 -12.22 3.50 -2.08
CA ALA A 11 -11.41 4.38 -2.91
C ALA A 11 -11.26 5.77 -2.29
N ALA A 12 -12.33 6.36 -1.74
CA ALA A 12 -12.26 7.66 -1.08
C ALA A 12 -11.25 7.70 0.08
N LEU A 13 -11.07 6.60 0.82
CA LEU A 13 -10.13 6.55 1.93
C LEU A 13 -8.67 6.49 1.47
N ALA A 14 -8.37 5.70 0.44
CA ALA A 14 -7.05 5.69 -0.21
C ALA A 14 -6.74 7.06 -0.84
N ILE A 15 -7.72 7.66 -1.50
CA ILE A 15 -7.69 9.02 -2.07
C ILE A 15 -7.41 10.07 -0.99
N THR A 16 -8.05 10.02 0.19
CA THR A 16 -7.81 11.02 1.26
C THR A 16 -6.41 10.97 1.88
N MET A 17 -5.69 9.84 1.73
CA MET A 17 -4.32 9.71 2.23
C MET A 17 -3.28 10.27 1.26
N LEU A 18 -3.66 10.43 -0.01
CA LEU A 18 -2.82 11.03 -1.03
C LEU A 18 -3.22 12.50 -1.16
N GLY A 19 -2.25 13.42 -1.12
CA GLY A 19 -2.51 14.85 -1.32
C GLY A 19 -2.94 15.13 -2.76
N LEU A 20 -4.23 14.93 -3.05
CA LEU A 20 -4.81 14.98 -4.38
C LEU A 20 -5.23 16.39 -4.76
N SER A 21 -4.75 16.85 -5.91
CA SER A 21 -5.22 18.08 -6.55
C SER A 21 -5.44 17.85 -8.04
N SER A 22 -6.55 18.34 -8.59
CA SER A 22 -6.87 18.23 -10.02
C SER A 22 -6.89 19.60 -10.69
N CYS A 23 -6.34 19.68 -11.90
CA CYS A 23 -6.50 20.83 -12.80
C CYS A 23 -6.90 20.34 -14.20
N ASN A 24 -7.81 21.05 -14.86
CA ASN A 24 -8.17 20.78 -16.25
C ASN A 24 -7.15 21.45 -17.18
N ASN A 25 -6.59 20.69 -18.10
CA ASN A 25 -5.69 21.24 -19.11
C ASN A 25 -6.46 21.58 -20.39
N SER A 26 -5.95 22.57 -21.12
CA SER A 26 -6.54 23.11 -22.35
C SER A 26 -6.56 22.14 -23.54
N SER A 27 -5.99 20.94 -23.41
CA SER A 27 -5.93 19.90 -24.45
C SER A 27 -7.01 18.80 -24.32
N GLY A 28 -7.99 18.95 -23.43
CA GLY A 28 -9.12 18.00 -23.32
C GLY A 28 -8.90 16.84 -22.33
N GLY A 29 -7.79 16.85 -21.58
CA GLY A 29 -7.52 15.95 -20.46
C GLY A 29 -7.38 16.68 -19.12
N SER A 30 -7.43 15.92 -18.02
CA SER A 30 -7.18 16.42 -16.66
C SER A 30 -5.84 15.92 -16.15
N THR A 31 -5.15 16.76 -15.39
CA THR A 31 -3.97 16.35 -14.62
C THR A 31 -4.36 16.14 -13.17
N TYR A 32 -4.03 14.98 -12.63
CA TYR A 32 -4.24 14.60 -11.24
C TYR A 32 -2.88 14.50 -10.56
N SER A 33 -2.59 15.42 -9.64
CA SER A 33 -1.33 15.44 -8.90
C SER A 33 -1.50 14.82 -7.52
N TYR A 34 -0.48 14.07 -7.11
CA TYR A 34 -0.43 13.32 -5.87
C TYR A 34 0.88 13.65 -5.15
N SER A 35 0.81 13.81 -3.83
CA SER A 35 1.95 13.84 -2.94
C SER A 35 1.76 12.78 -1.86
N SER A 36 2.75 11.92 -1.67
CA SER A 36 2.70 10.84 -0.68
C SER A 36 4.05 10.53 -0.05
N VAL A 37 3.99 9.84 1.09
CA VAL A 37 5.11 9.12 1.66
C VAL A 37 5.12 7.70 1.12
N ALA A 38 6.14 7.35 0.35
CA ALA A 38 6.30 6.00 -0.15
C ALA A 38 7.07 5.10 0.82
N TYR A 39 6.64 3.84 0.92
CA TYR A 39 7.27 2.79 1.69
C TYR A 39 8.24 2.03 0.79
N ASN A 40 9.51 2.02 1.16
CA ASN A 40 10.57 1.43 0.37
C ASN A 40 11.10 0.16 1.04
N ILE A 41 11.35 -0.86 0.21
CA ILE A 41 12.20 -2.01 0.52
C ILE A 41 13.35 -1.97 -0.46
N ALA A 42 14.58 -1.83 0.05
CA ALA A 42 15.78 -2.01 -0.74
C ALA A 42 16.47 -3.32 -0.38
N THR A 43 16.79 -4.09 -1.41
CA THR A 43 17.52 -5.35 -1.27
C THR A 43 18.80 -5.24 -2.07
N ARG A 44 19.94 -5.47 -1.41
CA ARG A 44 21.23 -5.58 -2.10
C ARG A 44 21.24 -6.86 -2.93
N GLN A 45 21.77 -6.80 -4.14
CA GLN A 45 21.95 -8.00 -4.96
C GLN A 45 22.77 -9.06 -4.19
N GLY A 46 22.27 -10.30 -4.18
CA GLY A 46 22.87 -11.42 -3.46
C GLY A 46 22.69 -11.38 -1.93
N ALA A 47 21.94 -10.44 -1.36
CA ALA A 47 21.65 -10.41 0.07
C ALA A 47 20.32 -11.10 0.42
N ASP A 48 20.27 -11.65 1.63
CA ASP A 48 19.07 -12.28 2.22
C ASP A 48 18.21 -11.28 3.01
N SER A 49 18.75 -10.11 3.32
CA SER A 49 18.07 -9.08 4.10
C SER A 49 17.79 -7.81 3.29
N SER A 50 16.71 -7.13 3.67
CA SER A 50 16.25 -5.89 3.06
C SER A 50 16.19 -4.77 4.10
N THR A 51 16.51 -3.55 3.68
CA THR A 51 16.34 -2.35 4.50
C THR A 51 15.01 -1.69 4.16
N ILE A 52 14.35 -1.12 5.16
CA ILE A 52 13.12 -0.34 4.98
C ILE A 52 13.37 1.14 5.19
N SER A 53 12.71 1.96 4.38
CA SER A 53 12.74 3.41 4.53
C SER A 53 11.47 4.05 3.99
N LYS A 54 11.26 5.32 4.35
CA LYS A 54 10.21 6.16 3.80
C LYS A 54 10.85 7.24 2.90
N SER A 55 10.18 7.59 1.81
CA SER A 55 10.61 8.63 0.88
C SER A 55 9.44 9.52 0.50
N ALA A 56 9.72 10.76 0.10
CA ALA A 56 8.72 11.58 -0.54
C ALA A 56 8.60 11.16 -2.01
N VAL A 57 7.36 11.04 -2.49
CA VAL A 57 7.06 10.84 -3.90
C VAL A 57 5.96 11.80 -4.31
N ASN A 58 6.22 12.54 -5.39
CA ASN A 58 5.24 13.37 -6.07
C ASN A 58 5.05 12.80 -7.46
N TYR A 59 3.80 12.70 -7.91
CA TYR A 59 3.51 12.19 -9.23
C TYR A 59 2.23 12.80 -9.78
N ALA A 60 2.14 12.89 -11.11
CA ALA A 60 1.00 13.48 -11.79
C ALA A 60 0.55 12.60 -12.95
N PHE A 61 -0.71 12.16 -12.90
CA PHE A 61 -1.33 11.43 -13.98
C PHE A 61 -1.98 12.40 -14.96
N ASN A 62 -1.59 12.33 -16.23
CA ASN A 62 -2.16 13.13 -17.30
C ASN A 62 -3.11 12.26 -18.14
N SER A 63 -4.42 12.45 -17.97
CA SER A 63 -5.42 11.56 -18.59
C SER A 63 -5.59 11.74 -20.10
N GLY A 64 -5.13 12.87 -20.65
CA GLY A 64 -5.19 13.13 -22.10
C GLY A 64 -4.26 12.23 -22.91
N ASP A 65 -3.05 12.01 -22.38
CA ASP A 65 -1.97 11.34 -23.09
C ASP A 65 -1.57 10.00 -22.42
N ASN A 66 -2.25 9.61 -21.34
CA ASN A 66 -1.93 8.44 -20.51
C ASN A 66 -0.47 8.41 -20.02
N THR A 67 0.06 9.57 -19.65
CA THR A 67 1.41 9.71 -19.11
C THR A 67 1.39 9.89 -17.60
N LEU A 68 2.47 9.49 -16.96
CA LEU A 68 2.70 9.71 -15.54
C LEU A 68 4.04 10.42 -15.34
N ASP A 69 3.98 11.61 -14.77
CA ASP A 69 5.16 12.31 -14.30
C ASP A 69 5.48 11.82 -12.89
N ILE A 70 6.73 11.40 -12.64
CA ILE A 70 7.18 10.89 -11.36
C ILE A 70 8.39 11.70 -10.90
N ALA A 71 8.37 12.17 -9.66
CA ALA A 71 9.49 12.79 -8.97
C ALA A 71 9.62 12.21 -7.56
N THR A 72 10.78 11.64 -7.23
CA THR A 72 11.03 11.10 -5.90
C THR A 72 12.39 11.52 -5.36
N THR A 73 12.45 11.67 -4.04
CA THR A 73 13.68 11.80 -3.27
C THR A 73 13.67 10.72 -2.20
N ALA A 74 14.51 9.71 -2.38
CA ALA A 74 14.59 8.55 -1.53
C ALA A 74 15.97 8.40 -0.91
N THR A 75 16.03 7.86 0.31
CA THR A 75 17.25 7.27 0.86
C THR A 75 17.04 5.76 0.86
N PRO A 76 17.24 5.08 -0.28
CA PRO A 76 16.72 3.73 -0.48
C PRO A 76 17.39 2.70 0.43
N TYR A 77 18.64 2.91 0.83
CA TYR A 77 19.37 1.98 1.70
C TYR A 77 20.22 2.74 2.71
N THR A 78 20.34 2.23 3.94
CA THR A 78 21.38 2.64 4.89
C THR A 78 22.44 1.56 4.92
N SER A 79 23.66 1.86 4.47
CA SER A 79 24.79 0.95 4.71
C SER A 79 25.39 1.27 6.08
N SER A 80 25.84 0.26 6.82
CA SER A 80 26.50 0.45 8.13
C SER A 80 27.84 1.20 8.06
N LYS A 81 28.35 1.48 6.85
CA LYS A 81 29.66 2.13 6.62
C LYS A 81 29.58 3.48 5.91
N THR A 82 28.44 3.86 5.37
CA THR A 82 28.22 5.14 4.69
C THR A 82 26.75 5.51 4.81
N ALA A 83 26.47 6.77 5.17
CA ALA A 83 25.13 7.34 5.03
C ALA A 83 24.61 6.99 3.63
N GLY A 84 23.44 6.35 3.57
CA GLY A 84 22.78 6.06 2.30
C GLY A 84 22.73 7.32 1.46
N GLY A 85 23.31 7.30 0.27
CA GLY A 85 23.24 8.44 -0.62
C GLY A 85 21.77 8.72 -0.93
N THR A 86 21.31 9.93 -0.64
CA THR A 86 20.00 10.39 -1.10
C THR A 86 19.98 10.32 -2.62
N VAL A 87 19.06 9.54 -3.17
CA VAL A 87 18.81 9.41 -4.60
C VAL A 87 17.58 10.23 -4.92
N SER A 88 17.72 11.17 -5.85
CA SER A 88 16.57 11.87 -6.41
C SER A 88 16.47 11.58 -7.89
N PHE A 89 15.28 11.28 -8.39
CA PHE A 89 15.05 11.14 -9.81
C PHE A 89 13.71 11.71 -10.24
N SER A 90 13.65 12.14 -11.50
CA SER A 90 12.43 12.59 -12.15
C SER A 90 12.34 12.02 -13.56
N THR A 91 11.16 11.57 -13.95
CA THR A 91 10.90 11.09 -15.32
C THR A 91 9.42 11.22 -15.68
N THR A 92 9.13 11.15 -16.96
CA THR A 92 7.78 11.01 -17.51
C THR A 92 7.72 9.66 -18.21
N VAL A 93 6.69 8.88 -17.92
CA VAL A 93 6.49 7.55 -18.50
C VAL A 93 5.17 7.48 -19.24
N ASP A 94 5.19 6.82 -20.40
CA ASP A 94 3.98 6.37 -21.06
C ASP A 94 3.43 5.14 -20.33
N MET A 95 2.12 5.12 -20.11
CA MET A 95 1.47 4.03 -19.41
C MET A 95 0.55 3.23 -20.32
N THR A 96 0.49 1.92 -20.08
CA THR A 96 -0.46 1.01 -20.72
C THR A 96 -1.48 0.53 -19.70
N TYR A 97 -2.76 0.73 -19.95
CA TYR A 97 -3.83 0.19 -19.11
C TYR A 97 -3.96 -1.33 -19.32
N ASP A 98 -3.77 -2.11 -18.27
CA ASP A 98 -3.96 -3.55 -18.28
C ASP A 98 -5.41 -3.87 -17.90
N GLN A 99 -6.25 -4.18 -18.88
CA GLN A 99 -7.66 -4.49 -18.65
C GLN A 99 -7.87 -5.74 -17.79
N THR A 100 -6.91 -6.67 -17.77
CA THR A 100 -7.02 -7.90 -16.98
C THR A 100 -6.74 -7.66 -15.49
N LYS A 101 -5.97 -6.60 -15.20
CA LYS A 101 -5.57 -6.23 -13.85
C LYS A 101 -6.22 -4.95 -13.35
N GLY A 102 -6.91 -4.19 -14.18
CA GLY A 102 -7.63 -2.99 -13.74
C GLY A 102 -6.74 -1.80 -13.34
N TYR A 103 -5.46 -1.79 -13.73
CA TYR A 103 -4.53 -0.68 -13.46
C TYR A 103 -3.53 -0.46 -14.61
N PHE A 104 -2.85 0.69 -14.58
CA PHE A 104 -1.81 1.04 -15.54
C PHE A 104 -0.47 0.40 -15.18
N THR A 105 0.30 0.03 -16.20
CA THR A 105 1.70 -0.43 -16.07
C THR A 105 2.61 0.42 -16.93
N PHE A 106 3.88 0.51 -16.56
CA PHE A 106 4.89 1.24 -17.32
C PHE A 106 6.30 0.68 -17.10
N SER A 107 7.20 1.01 -18.02
CA SER A 107 8.63 0.79 -17.87
C SER A 107 9.41 1.82 -18.69
N THR A 108 10.56 2.26 -18.18
CA THR A 108 11.45 3.18 -18.89
C THR A 108 12.91 2.90 -18.52
N SER A 109 13.79 3.06 -19.51
CA SER A 109 15.25 3.13 -19.32
C SER A 109 15.75 4.56 -19.12
N ASN A 110 14.91 5.56 -19.39
CA ASN A 110 15.27 6.97 -19.38
C ASN A 110 14.94 7.60 -18.03
N VAL A 111 15.88 7.50 -17.08
CA VAL A 111 15.74 8.12 -15.75
C VAL A 111 16.88 9.11 -15.53
N LYS A 112 16.52 10.39 -15.34
CA LYS A 112 17.47 11.41 -14.88
C LYS A 112 17.53 11.37 -13.37
N ALA A 113 18.66 10.91 -12.83
CA ALA A 113 18.89 10.80 -11.40
C ALA A 113 20.09 11.65 -10.96
N THR A 114 20.02 12.16 -9.73
CA THR A 114 21.10 12.88 -9.04
C THR A 114 21.49 12.10 -7.78
N GLY A 115 22.79 12.02 -7.49
CA GLY A 115 23.35 11.31 -6.34
C GLY A 115 23.63 9.82 -6.55
N ALA A 116 23.00 9.19 -7.55
CA ALA A 116 23.22 7.79 -7.94
C ALA A 116 22.77 7.55 -9.39
N THR A 117 23.12 6.39 -9.96
CA THR A 117 22.49 5.89 -11.18
C THR A 117 21.20 5.16 -10.84
N VAL A 118 20.15 5.41 -11.61
CA VAL A 118 18.87 4.71 -11.54
C VAL A 118 18.59 4.07 -12.89
N SER A 119 18.26 2.78 -12.89
CA SER A 119 17.96 2.03 -14.12
C SER A 119 16.83 1.03 -13.92
N GLY A 120 16.24 0.60 -15.04
CA GLY A 120 15.19 -0.41 -15.05
C GLY A 120 13.94 0.02 -14.27
N LEU A 121 13.56 1.29 -14.38
CA LEU A 121 12.38 1.80 -13.68
C LEU A 121 11.13 1.21 -14.34
N SER A 122 10.35 0.50 -13.54
CA SER A 122 9.03 0.00 -13.91
C SER A 122 8.05 0.19 -12.76
N GLY A 123 6.77 0.01 -13.04
CA GLY A 123 5.78 0.23 -12.01
C GLY A 123 4.35 -0.04 -12.43
N SER A 124 3.46 0.26 -11.49
CA SER A 124 2.01 0.14 -11.66
C SER A 124 1.32 1.32 -11.00
N PHE A 125 0.24 1.78 -11.61
CA PHE A 125 -0.52 2.93 -11.15
C PHE A 125 -2.02 2.66 -11.25
N ASP A 126 -2.73 2.74 -10.13
CA ASP A 126 -4.19 2.71 -10.10
C ASP A 126 -4.71 4.14 -10.01
N TYR A 127 -5.37 4.60 -11.07
CA TYR A 127 -5.91 5.97 -11.13
C TYR A 127 -7.14 6.18 -10.23
N ILE A 128 -7.82 5.10 -9.80
CA ILE A 128 -8.97 5.18 -8.92
C ILE A 128 -8.49 5.47 -7.49
N THR A 129 -7.50 4.72 -7.02
CA THR A 129 -6.97 4.89 -5.66
C THR A 129 -5.83 5.89 -5.60
N GLY A 130 -5.25 6.26 -6.74
CA GLY A 130 -4.02 7.04 -6.84
C GLY A 130 -2.77 6.24 -6.47
N THR A 131 -2.86 4.93 -6.25
CA THR A 131 -1.75 4.14 -5.73
C THR A 131 -0.66 3.95 -6.78
N LEU A 132 0.59 4.20 -6.39
CA LEU A 132 1.78 4.05 -7.23
C LEU A 132 2.70 2.98 -6.65
N TYR A 133 3.04 1.98 -7.46
CA TYR A 133 4.15 1.04 -7.22
C TYR A 133 5.31 1.35 -8.16
N LEU A 134 6.53 1.32 -7.64
CA LEU A 134 7.77 1.48 -8.39
C LEU A 134 8.74 0.35 -8.07
N GLU A 135 9.41 -0.15 -9.10
CA GLU A 135 10.59 -0.99 -9.00
C GLU A 135 11.73 -0.37 -9.82
N TYR A 136 12.90 -0.25 -9.22
CA TYR A 136 14.08 0.30 -9.90
C TYR A 136 15.38 -0.20 -9.28
N THR A 137 16.46 -0.13 -10.05
CA THR A 137 17.81 -0.46 -9.59
C THR A 137 18.62 0.79 -9.33
N VAL A 138 19.30 0.85 -8.19
CA VAL A 138 20.21 1.93 -7.80
C VAL A 138 21.65 1.44 -7.86
N ASN A 139 22.51 2.16 -8.59
CA ASN A 139 23.95 1.88 -8.74
C ASN A 139 24.25 0.44 -9.21
N GLY A 140 23.33 -0.19 -9.94
CA GLY A 140 23.43 -1.62 -10.32
C GLY A 140 23.47 -2.59 -9.14
N THR A 141 23.27 -2.12 -7.91
CA THR A 141 23.60 -2.87 -6.67
C THR A 141 22.37 -3.16 -5.82
N TYR A 142 21.41 -2.23 -5.79
CA TYR A 142 20.20 -2.35 -4.96
C TYR A 142 18.97 -2.36 -5.83
N THR A 143 18.12 -3.38 -5.67
CA THR A 143 16.74 -3.33 -6.18
C THR A 143 15.87 -2.67 -5.12
N VAL A 144 15.17 -1.61 -5.52
CA VAL A 144 14.25 -0.86 -4.65
C VAL A 144 12.84 -1.10 -5.13
N LYS A 145 11.97 -1.49 -4.20
CA LYS A 145 10.53 -1.63 -4.40
C LYS A 145 9.82 -0.64 -3.50
N SER A 146 8.98 0.20 -4.09
CA SER A 146 8.38 1.34 -3.41
C SER A 146 6.89 1.40 -3.69
N THR A 147 6.07 1.67 -2.68
CA THR A 147 4.63 1.91 -2.84
C THR A 147 4.21 3.20 -2.15
N SER A 148 3.36 4.01 -2.79
CA SER A 148 2.82 5.24 -2.20
C SER A 148 1.72 5.00 -1.17
N SER A 149 1.26 3.77 -1.00
CA SER A 149 0.19 3.41 -0.07
C SER A 149 0.35 1.97 0.45
N LEU A 150 -0.13 1.76 1.68
CA LEU A 150 -0.38 0.44 2.28
C LEU A 150 -1.83 0.32 2.73
N ALA A 151 -2.74 0.98 2.00
CA ALA A 151 -4.17 0.79 2.10
C ALA A 151 -4.59 -0.29 1.11
N TYR A 152 -5.21 -1.36 1.58
CA TYR A 152 -5.74 -2.45 0.78
C TYR A 152 -7.25 -2.31 0.74
N PRO A 153 -7.81 -1.66 -0.31
CA PRO A 153 -9.24 -1.41 -0.41
C PRO A 153 -10.01 -2.58 -1.04
N TYR A 154 -9.31 -3.48 -1.75
CA TYR A 154 -9.92 -4.61 -2.45
C TYR A 154 -9.74 -5.87 -1.62
N THR A 155 -10.54 -6.06 -0.57
CA THR A 155 -10.39 -7.21 0.33
C THR A 155 -11.65 -8.04 0.50
N GLU A 156 -11.44 -9.33 0.67
CA GLU A 156 -12.40 -10.30 1.16
C GLU A 156 -11.98 -10.69 2.58
N THR A 157 -12.86 -10.47 3.55
CA THR A 157 -12.67 -10.90 4.94
C THR A 157 -13.71 -11.94 5.30
N GLN A 158 -13.26 -13.16 5.58
CA GLN A 158 -14.10 -14.22 6.14
C GLN A 158 -14.03 -14.17 7.67
N MET A 159 -15.18 -14.18 8.32
CA MET A 159 -15.35 -14.23 9.77
C MET A 159 -16.01 -15.54 10.18
N ILE A 160 -15.50 -16.20 11.22
CA ILE A 160 -16.03 -17.45 11.77
C ILE A 160 -16.17 -17.30 13.29
N ASP A 161 -17.38 -17.56 13.81
CA ASP A 161 -17.59 -17.58 15.25
C ASP A 161 -16.88 -18.79 15.88
N THR A 162 -15.91 -18.51 16.75
CA THR A 162 -15.11 -19.54 17.42
C THR A 162 -15.94 -20.40 18.39
N ALA A 163 -17.09 -19.91 18.86
CA ALA A 163 -18.00 -20.67 19.71
C ALA A 163 -19.01 -21.51 18.91
N HIS A 164 -19.34 -21.09 17.68
CA HIS A 164 -20.33 -21.75 16.82
C HIS A 164 -19.80 -21.80 15.38
N THR A 165 -19.04 -22.83 15.05
CA THR A 165 -18.35 -23.00 13.75
C THR A 165 -19.28 -23.02 12.52
N THR A 166 -20.60 -23.07 12.72
CA THR A 166 -21.62 -22.96 11.65
C THR A 166 -21.95 -21.51 11.25
N SER A 167 -21.52 -20.50 12.02
CA SER A 167 -21.77 -19.08 11.73
C SER A 167 -20.54 -18.46 11.07
N ALA A 168 -20.38 -18.68 9.77
CA ALA A 168 -19.39 -18.01 8.94
C ALA A 168 -20.07 -16.98 8.02
N TRP A 169 -19.43 -15.83 7.83
CA TRP A 169 -19.84 -14.85 6.82
C TRP A 169 -18.63 -14.18 6.19
N THR A 170 -18.83 -13.65 4.99
CA THR A 170 -17.80 -12.98 4.21
C THR A 170 -18.22 -11.54 3.97
N GLN A 171 -17.28 -10.61 4.12
CA GLN A 171 -17.47 -9.19 3.84
C GLN A 171 -16.40 -8.69 2.86
N ASN A 172 -16.84 -7.92 1.86
CA ASN A 172 -15.98 -7.45 0.76
C ASN A 172 -15.74 -5.93 0.78
N GLN A 173 -16.16 -5.27 1.85
CA GLN A 173 -16.12 -3.81 1.99
C GLN A 173 -15.05 -3.32 2.97
N ALA A 174 -14.44 -4.25 3.72
CA ALA A 174 -13.43 -3.90 4.70
C ALA A 174 -12.16 -3.37 4.03
N VAL A 175 -11.57 -2.33 4.59
CA VAL A 175 -10.30 -1.75 4.09
C VAL A 175 -9.25 -1.84 5.18
N TYR A 176 -8.09 -2.35 4.82
CA TYR A 176 -6.98 -2.53 5.75
C TYR A 176 -5.87 -1.56 5.43
N LEU A 177 -5.50 -0.72 6.39
CA LEU A 177 -4.44 0.26 6.26
C LEU A 177 -3.34 -0.02 7.27
N PHE A 178 -2.10 0.05 6.79
CA PHE A 178 -0.91 -0.07 7.62
C PHE A 178 -0.07 1.20 7.53
N ASP A 179 0.15 1.88 8.66
CA ASP A 179 1.15 2.96 8.74
C ASP A 179 2.39 2.44 9.47
N VAL A 180 3.45 2.21 8.71
CA VAL A 180 4.71 1.64 9.21
C VAL A 180 5.68 2.73 9.64
N ASN A 181 6.09 2.72 10.89
CA ASN A 181 7.25 3.46 11.36
C ASN A 181 8.53 2.64 11.12
N THR A 182 9.31 3.08 10.13
CA THR A 182 10.53 2.39 9.70
C THR A 182 11.70 2.50 10.69
N SER A 183 11.66 3.45 11.63
CA SER A 183 12.68 3.60 12.68
C SER A 183 12.48 2.64 13.85
N THR A 184 11.22 2.30 14.16
CA THR A 184 10.88 1.43 15.29
C THR A 184 10.44 0.04 14.86
N ASN A 185 10.30 -0.21 13.56
CA ASN A 185 9.70 -1.43 13.01
C ASN A 185 8.33 -1.73 13.64
N LYS A 186 7.52 -0.69 13.82
CA LYS A 186 6.15 -0.81 14.35
C LYS A 186 5.15 -0.30 13.33
N ALA A 187 3.92 -0.80 13.38
CA ALA A 187 2.83 -0.33 12.56
C ALA A 187 1.61 0.07 13.39
N ASN A 188 0.91 1.09 12.91
CA ASN A 188 -0.50 1.28 13.21
C ASN A 188 -1.33 0.50 12.19
N ILE A 189 -2.39 -0.15 12.66
CA ILE A 189 -3.34 -0.90 11.83
C ILE A 189 -4.68 -0.18 11.93
N SER A 190 -5.25 0.21 10.79
CA SER A 190 -6.62 0.70 10.74
C SER A 190 -7.46 -0.23 9.86
N ILE A 191 -8.60 -0.68 10.38
CA ILE A 191 -9.56 -1.51 9.66
C ILE A 191 -10.87 -0.74 9.56
N TYR A 192 -11.25 -0.37 8.34
CA TYR A 192 -12.48 0.39 8.08
C TYR A 192 -13.57 -0.54 7.57
N TYR A 193 -14.82 -0.19 7.87
CA TYR A 193 -16.03 -0.88 7.41
C TYR A 193 -16.08 -2.38 7.76
N ILE A 194 -15.48 -2.75 8.90
CA ILE A 194 -15.50 -4.12 9.39
C ILE A 194 -16.76 -4.36 10.20
N GLN A 195 -17.46 -5.45 9.90
CA GLN A 195 -18.56 -5.96 10.71
C GLN A 195 -18.04 -7.07 11.64
N THR A 196 -18.34 -6.95 12.94
CA THR A 196 -17.92 -7.94 13.95
C THR A 196 -18.97 -9.04 14.19
N GLU A 197 -20.14 -8.89 13.57
CA GLU A 197 -21.24 -9.85 13.55
C GLU A 197 -21.92 -9.81 12.17
N LYS A 198 -22.55 -10.93 11.78
CA LYS A 198 -23.24 -11.02 10.49
C LYS A 198 -24.37 -10.00 10.43
N ASP A 199 -24.41 -9.21 9.34
CA ASP A 199 -25.38 -8.14 9.10
C ASP A 199 -25.37 -7.03 10.19
N GLY A 200 -24.27 -6.93 10.96
CA GLY A 200 -24.07 -5.93 11.99
C GLY A 200 -23.66 -4.55 11.47
N GLN A 201 -23.44 -3.62 12.41
CA GLN A 201 -22.93 -2.29 12.09
C GLN A 201 -21.48 -2.33 11.61
N ASN A 202 -21.12 -1.33 10.79
CA ASN A 202 -19.75 -1.13 10.35
C ASN A 202 -18.94 -0.41 11.44
N HIS A 203 -17.73 -0.89 11.67
CA HIS A 203 -16.78 -0.32 12.61
C HIS A 203 -15.55 0.25 11.92
N VAL A 204 -14.90 1.19 12.60
CA VAL A 204 -13.56 1.68 12.27
C VAL A 204 -12.65 1.37 13.45
N LEU A 205 -11.74 0.42 13.27
CA LEU A 205 -10.90 -0.08 14.35
C LEU A 205 -9.45 0.32 14.11
N GLN A 206 -8.88 1.10 15.01
CA GLN A 206 -7.49 1.51 14.97
C GLN A 206 -6.70 0.88 16.11
N TYR A 207 -5.52 0.37 15.79
CA TYR A 207 -4.60 -0.28 16.70
C TYR A 207 -3.19 0.28 16.50
N SER A 208 -2.40 0.34 17.57
CA SER A 208 -1.01 0.79 17.51
C SER A 208 -0.08 -0.23 18.16
N GLY A 209 1.14 -0.36 17.61
CA GLY A 209 2.21 -1.15 18.22
C GLY A 209 2.41 -2.55 17.63
N ALA A 210 1.78 -2.86 16.49
CA ALA A 210 2.03 -4.11 15.78
C ALA A 210 3.50 -4.19 15.32
N GLN A 211 4.11 -5.36 15.42
CA GLN A 211 5.50 -5.58 15.00
C GLN A 211 5.57 -5.70 13.48
N VAL A 212 6.56 -5.05 12.87
CA VAL A 212 6.84 -5.16 11.43
C VAL A 212 8.14 -5.93 11.23
N THR A 213 8.12 -6.88 10.31
CA THR A 213 9.28 -7.61 9.83
C THR A 213 9.34 -7.47 8.32
N PRO A 214 10.37 -6.80 7.76
CA PRO A 214 10.51 -6.70 6.32
C PRO A 214 10.82 -8.02 5.64
N THR A 215 10.27 -8.18 4.43
CA THR A 215 10.61 -9.25 3.50
C THR A 215 11.22 -8.63 2.24
N ARG A 216 11.55 -9.45 1.23
CA ARG A 216 12.08 -8.95 -0.05
C ARG A 216 11.03 -8.24 -0.91
N THR A 217 9.75 -8.40 -0.59
CA THR A 217 8.63 -7.99 -1.45
C THR A 217 7.51 -7.27 -0.70
N GLY A 218 7.65 -7.09 0.62
CA GLY A 218 6.66 -6.43 1.47
C GLY A 218 6.96 -6.61 2.96
N TYR A 219 5.92 -6.81 3.77
CA TYR A 219 6.02 -6.89 5.23
C TYR A 219 5.29 -8.12 5.79
N VAL A 220 5.79 -8.62 6.91
CA VAL A 220 4.96 -9.40 7.85
C VAL A 220 4.69 -8.51 9.04
N ILE A 221 3.41 -8.30 9.36
CA ILE A 221 2.94 -7.48 10.47
C ILE A 221 2.25 -8.40 11.47
N THR A 222 2.73 -8.44 12.72
CA THR A 222 2.18 -9.32 13.76
C THR A 222 1.78 -8.57 15.02
N ALA A 223 0.79 -9.11 15.73
CA ALA A 223 0.42 -8.62 17.05
C ALA A 223 -0.26 -9.71 17.88
N ASP A 224 0.21 -9.91 19.11
CA ASP A 224 -0.37 -10.90 20.02
C ASP A 224 -1.71 -10.43 20.58
N THR A 225 -1.77 -9.22 21.12
CA THR A 225 -3.02 -8.58 21.57
C THR A 225 -2.86 -7.06 21.54
N LEU A 226 -3.73 -6.38 20.79
CA LEU A 226 -3.85 -4.92 20.77
C LEU A 226 -5.28 -4.52 21.11
N LYS A 227 -5.42 -3.46 21.92
CA LYS A 227 -6.70 -2.85 22.23
C LYS A 227 -7.01 -1.75 21.21
N ALA A 228 -8.24 -1.72 20.70
CA ALA A 228 -8.68 -0.67 19.78
C ALA A 228 -8.65 0.70 20.47
N ILE A 229 -8.17 1.71 19.76
CA ILE A 229 -8.03 3.09 20.23
C ILE A 229 -9.27 3.93 19.85
N SER A 230 -9.99 3.51 18.80
CA SER A 230 -11.00 4.33 18.11
C SER A 230 -12.38 3.66 18.02
N ASP A 231 -12.99 3.27 19.13
CA ASP A 231 -14.39 2.78 19.08
C ASP A 231 -15.09 3.03 20.43
N TYR A 232 -16.42 3.16 20.40
CA TYR A 232 -17.26 3.29 21.60
C TYR A 232 -17.29 1.97 22.39
N LYS A 233 -17.07 0.83 21.73
CA LYS A 233 -16.93 -0.49 22.34
C LYS A 233 -15.47 -0.94 22.35
N VAL A 234 -15.06 -1.65 23.40
CA VAL A 234 -13.69 -2.17 23.49
C VAL A 234 -13.55 -3.41 22.61
N TYR A 235 -12.80 -3.26 21.51
CA TYR A 235 -12.37 -4.36 20.67
C TYR A 235 -10.90 -4.72 20.90
N TYR A 236 -10.59 -6.01 20.77
CA TYR A 236 -9.23 -6.51 20.84
C TYR A 236 -8.90 -7.28 19.57
N LEU A 237 -7.79 -6.90 18.95
CA LEU A 237 -7.15 -7.64 17.87
C LEU A 237 -6.14 -8.60 18.48
N ARG A 238 -6.34 -9.90 18.33
CA ARG A 238 -5.46 -10.93 18.91
C ARG A 238 -4.89 -11.86 17.85
N ASN A 239 -3.71 -12.41 18.12
CA ASN A 239 -3.06 -13.39 17.26
C ASN A 239 -3.02 -12.95 15.78
N ALA A 240 -2.82 -11.66 15.56
CA ALA A 240 -2.88 -11.07 14.24
C ALA A 240 -1.58 -11.32 13.50
N LYS A 241 -1.72 -11.72 12.23
CA LYS A 241 -0.64 -11.85 11.27
C LYS A 241 -1.16 -11.38 9.92
N PHE A 242 -0.56 -10.32 9.40
CA PHE A 242 -0.78 -9.83 8.04
C PHE A 242 0.53 -9.99 7.26
N THR A 243 0.45 -10.66 6.12
CA THR A 243 1.53 -10.81 5.16
C THR A 243 1.20 -9.95 3.96
N ILE A 244 2.03 -8.94 3.74
CA ILE A 244 2.05 -8.11 2.55
C ILE A 244 3.16 -8.64 1.65
N ASP A 245 2.80 -9.07 0.45
CA ASP A 245 3.70 -9.74 -0.49
C ASP A 245 3.38 -9.38 -1.95
N ASN A 246 3.95 -10.16 -2.87
CA ASN A 246 3.83 -9.94 -4.31
C ASN A 246 4.12 -8.49 -4.72
N ASN A 247 5.25 -7.96 -4.22
CA ASN A 247 5.65 -6.58 -4.45
C ASN A 247 4.58 -5.58 -3.99
N TRP A 248 4.09 -5.73 -2.75
CA TRP A 248 3.00 -4.94 -2.16
C TRP A 248 1.60 -5.18 -2.75
N HIS A 249 1.46 -5.97 -3.82
CA HIS A 249 0.18 -6.10 -4.49
C HIS A 249 -0.83 -6.92 -3.70
N SER A 250 -0.38 -7.77 -2.79
CA SER A 250 -1.24 -8.73 -2.09
C SER A 250 -1.15 -8.58 -0.58
N LEU A 251 -2.30 -8.73 0.07
CA LEU A 251 -2.50 -8.81 1.51
C LEU A 251 -3.14 -10.15 1.84
N ASN A 252 -2.51 -10.92 2.72
CA ASN A 252 -3.10 -12.09 3.36
C ASN A 252 -3.08 -11.88 4.87
N GLY A 253 -4.19 -12.12 5.55
CA GLY A 253 -4.31 -11.84 6.98
C GLY A 253 -5.02 -12.95 7.75
N THR A 254 -4.63 -13.12 9.01
CA THR A 254 -5.39 -13.88 10.00
C THR A 254 -5.38 -13.15 11.31
N PHE A 255 -6.51 -13.05 12.00
CA PHE A 255 -6.58 -12.49 13.35
C PHE A 255 -7.81 -12.98 14.09
N GLN A 256 -7.84 -12.76 15.40
CA GLN A 256 -9.04 -12.88 16.21
C GLN A 256 -9.54 -11.49 16.57
N LEU A 257 -10.84 -11.28 16.38
CA LEU A 257 -11.53 -10.06 16.75
C LEU A 257 -12.70 -10.44 17.66
N ASP A 258 -12.53 -10.19 18.95
CA ASP A 258 -13.44 -10.67 19.99
C ASP A 258 -13.64 -12.20 19.92
N LYS A 259 -14.86 -12.68 19.61
CA LYS A 259 -15.19 -14.12 19.47
C LYS A 259 -15.01 -14.65 18.05
N GLN A 260 -14.60 -13.81 17.12
CA GLN A 260 -14.52 -14.16 15.71
C GLN A 260 -13.07 -14.45 15.31
N GLN A 261 -12.88 -15.49 14.51
CA GLN A 261 -11.64 -15.71 13.78
C GLN A 261 -11.81 -15.19 12.36
N ALA A 262 -10.90 -14.30 11.96
CA ALA A 262 -10.90 -13.64 10.67
C ALA A 262 -9.78 -14.17 9.78
N THR A 263 -10.09 -14.36 8.50
CA THR A 263 -9.11 -14.54 7.42
C THR A 263 -9.34 -13.48 6.36
N VAL A 264 -8.26 -12.84 5.91
CA VAL A 264 -8.28 -11.75 4.93
C VAL A 264 -7.49 -12.14 3.71
N LYS A 265 -8.03 -11.84 2.54
CA LYS A 265 -7.30 -11.81 1.27
C LYS A 265 -7.61 -10.50 0.58
N GLY A 266 -6.61 -9.84 0.02
CA GLY A 266 -6.87 -8.59 -0.67
C GLY A 266 -5.74 -8.11 -1.55
N GLY A 267 -6.05 -7.06 -2.31
CA GLY A 267 -5.17 -6.40 -3.25
C GLY A 267 -4.97 -4.93 -2.89
N LEU A 268 -3.76 -4.44 -3.17
CA LEU A 268 -3.46 -3.01 -3.18
C LEU A 268 -4.01 -2.33 -4.45
N PHE A 269 -4.01 -3.08 -5.55
CA PHE A 269 -4.59 -2.72 -6.84
C PHE A 269 -5.82 -3.58 -7.10
N ASN A 270 -6.72 -3.11 -7.97
CA ASN A 270 -7.94 -3.82 -8.38
C ASN A 270 -7.62 -5.09 -9.19
#